data_AF-A0A961C6J2-F1
#
_entry.id   AF-A0A961C6J2-F1
#
_cell.length_a   1.000
_cell.length_b   1.000
_cell.length_c   1.000
_cell.angle_alpha   90.00
_cell.angle_beta   90.00
_cell.angle_gamma   90.00
#
_symmetry.space_group_name_H-M   'P 1'
#
loop_
_entity.id
_entity.type
_entity.pdbx_description
1 polymer ?
#
loop_
_entity_poly.entity_id
_entity_poly.type
_entity_poly.pdbx_seq_one_letter_code
_entity_poly.pdbx_strand_id
1 'polypeptide(L)'
;TSSYYTADHHGSLESTSSPCCGPSAADLNAVAAQSAEPGSTVPRRVIKGGSHLCAPEYCHRYRPSARSPQAEDSSTSHIGFRCVRSI
;
A
#
# COMPACT_ATOMS: atom_id res chain seq x y z
N THR A 1 -0.74 4.77 6.72
CA THR A 1 -1.76 3.96 6.01
C THR A 1 -1.53 2.53 6.42
N SER A 2 -2.49 1.91 7.12
CA SER A 2 -2.32 0.55 7.67
C SER A 2 -2.69 -0.56 6.68
N SER A 3 -3.10 -0.23 5.46
CA SER A 3 -3.54 -1.21 4.46
C SER A 3 -2.36 -1.96 3.81
N TYR A 4 -2.59 -3.24 3.52
CA TYR A 4 -1.72 -4.07 2.70
C TYR A 4 -1.83 -3.71 1.21
N TYR A 5 -0.77 -3.99 0.44
CA TYR A 5 -0.69 -3.62 -0.97
C TYR A 5 -1.33 -4.67 -1.88
N THR A 6 -2.29 -4.24 -2.71
CA THR A 6 -2.85 -5.06 -3.80
C THR A 6 -2.33 -4.58 -5.14
N ALA A 7 -1.94 -5.51 -6.02
CA ALA A 7 -1.53 -5.19 -7.39
C ALA A 7 -2.72 -4.72 -8.24
N ASP A 8 -3.90 -5.29 -7.99
CA ASP A 8 -5.12 -4.94 -8.72
C ASP A 8 -5.83 -3.74 -8.09
N HIS A 9 -6.13 -2.76 -8.94
CA HIS A 9 -6.96 -1.58 -8.61
C HIS A 9 -8.44 -1.83 -8.88
N HIS A 10 -8.76 -2.74 -9.81
CA HIS A 10 -10.11 -3.20 -10.11
C HIS A 10 -10.28 -4.58 -9.45
N GLY A 11 -10.84 -4.62 -8.24
CA GLY A 11 -11.10 -5.89 -7.57
C GLY A 11 -12.03 -6.76 -8.43
N SER A 12 -11.64 -8.03 -8.64
CA SER A 12 -12.48 -9.06 -9.26
C SER A 12 -13.56 -9.61 -8.31
N LEU A 13 -13.94 -8.86 -7.27
CA LEU A 13 -14.96 -9.26 -6.32
C LEU A 13 -15.99 -8.14 -6.14
N GLU A 14 -17.16 -8.43 -6.68
CA GLU A 14 -18.46 -7.79 -6.49
C GLU A 14 -18.65 -7.42 -5.01
N SER A 15 -18.44 -6.16 -4.63
CA SER A 15 -18.70 -5.69 -3.26
C SER A 15 -19.23 -4.26 -3.24
N THR A 16 -20.55 -4.19 -3.12
CA THR A 16 -21.39 -3.00 -3.01
C THR A 16 -21.13 -2.31 -1.66
N SER A 17 -20.00 -1.59 -1.51
CA SER A 17 -19.72 -0.52 -0.50
C SER A 17 -18.23 -0.34 -0.13
N SER A 18 -17.27 -0.97 -0.81
CA SER A 18 -15.85 -0.74 -0.49
C SER A 18 -15.40 0.67 -0.91
N PRO A 19 -14.49 1.32 -0.16
CA PRO A 19 -13.91 2.58 -0.60
C PRO A 19 -13.24 2.36 -1.96
N CYS A 20 -13.40 3.32 -2.87
CA CYS A 20 -13.04 3.21 -4.30
C CYS A 20 -11.58 2.79 -4.60
N CYS A 21 -10.71 2.73 -3.60
CA CYS A 21 -9.29 2.43 -3.75
C CYS A 21 -8.75 1.51 -2.64
N GLY A 22 -9.54 0.64 -2.01
CA GLY A 22 -8.95 -0.30 -1.04
C GLY A 22 -9.88 -1.45 -0.63
N PRO A 23 -9.31 -2.57 -0.16
CA PRO A 23 -10.10 -3.65 0.41
C PRO A 23 -10.88 -3.14 1.63
N SER A 24 -12.09 -3.66 1.83
CA SER A 24 -12.82 -3.42 3.07
C SER A 24 -12.02 -4.00 4.25
N ALA A 25 -12.10 -3.36 5.42
CA ALA A 25 -11.28 -3.71 6.58
C ALA A 25 -11.54 -5.14 7.14
N ALA A 26 -12.55 -5.85 6.62
CA ALA A 26 -12.94 -7.17 7.10
C ALA A 26 -11.89 -8.26 6.80
N ASP A 27 -11.08 -8.12 5.74
CA ASP A 27 -10.21 -9.20 5.26
C ASP A 27 -8.70 -8.84 5.24
N LEU A 28 -8.25 -7.98 6.16
CA LEU A 28 -6.85 -7.52 6.18
C LEU A 28 -5.82 -8.66 6.22
N ASN A 29 -6.11 -9.76 6.93
CA ASN A 29 -5.22 -10.91 7.02
C ASN A 29 -5.13 -11.71 5.71
N ALA A 30 -6.25 -11.87 5.00
CA ALA A 30 -6.26 -12.53 3.70
C ALA A 30 -5.49 -11.70 2.66
N VAL A 31 -5.71 -10.38 2.67
CA VAL A 31 -4.98 -9.46 1.80
C VAL A 31 -3.48 -9.45 2.14
N ALA A 32 -3.10 -9.55 3.41
CA ALA A 32 -1.70 -9.64 3.84
C ALA A 32 -0.94 -10.77 3.13
N ALA A 33 -1.50 -11.98 3.17
CA ALA A 33 -0.90 -13.16 2.56
C ALA A 33 -0.76 -13.00 1.03
N GLN A 34 -1.77 -12.41 0.39
CA GLN A 34 -1.78 -12.14 -1.06
C GLN A 34 -0.85 -10.99 -1.46
N SER A 35 -0.44 -10.16 -0.50
CA SER A 35 0.40 -8.98 -0.78
C SER A 35 1.88 -9.33 -0.89
N ALA A 36 2.32 -10.52 -0.49
CA ALA A 36 3.73 -10.91 -0.59
C ALA A 36 4.18 -11.01 -2.07
N GLU A 37 5.47 -10.80 -2.34
CA GLU A 37 6.04 -11.06 -3.66
C GLU A 37 6.19 -12.58 -3.89
N PRO A 38 6.14 -13.07 -5.15
CA PRO A 38 6.37 -14.47 -5.45
C PRO A 38 7.69 -14.97 -4.87
N GLY A 39 7.64 -15.97 -4.00
CA GLY A 39 8.82 -16.53 -3.31
C GLY A 39 9.19 -15.85 -1.99
N SER A 40 8.46 -14.81 -1.57
CA SER A 40 8.58 -14.23 -0.23
C SER A 40 7.35 -14.58 0.62
N THR A 41 7.56 -14.82 1.91
CA THR A 41 6.49 -14.94 2.91
C THR A 41 6.19 -13.60 3.58
N VAL A 42 7.04 -12.59 3.36
CA VAL A 42 6.90 -11.28 4.01
C VAL A 42 5.83 -10.46 3.30
N PRO A 43 4.76 -10.05 4.00
CA PRO A 43 3.70 -9.25 3.40
C PRO A 43 4.19 -7.83 3.10
N ARG A 44 3.51 -7.15 2.17
CA ARG A 44 3.84 -5.78 1.78
C ARG A 44 2.75 -4.79 2.15
N ARG A 45 3.16 -3.65 2.70
CA ARG A 45 2.28 -2.52 3.06
C ARG A 45 2.29 -1.45 1.98
N VAL A 46 1.24 -0.62 2.00
CA VAL A 46 1.12 0.54 1.10
C VAL A 46 1.92 1.74 1.63
N ILE A 47 2.87 2.20 0.83
CA ILE A 47 3.54 3.50 0.99
C ILE A 47 2.83 4.58 0.16
N LYS A 48 2.76 5.78 0.72
CA LYS A 48 2.15 6.99 0.12
C LYS A 48 3.08 8.20 0.28
N GLY A 49 2.91 9.18 -0.61
CA GLY A 49 3.48 10.53 -0.46
C GLY A 49 4.80 10.77 -1.19
N GLY A 50 5.45 9.72 -1.69
CA GLY A 50 6.78 9.83 -2.29
C GLY A 50 7.85 10.21 -1.26
N SER A 51 9.03 10.58 -1.75
CA SER A 51 10.15 11.01 -0.91
C SER A 51 10.91 12.17 -1.56
N HIS A 52 11.93 12.68 -0.88
CA HIS A 52 12.82 13.73 -1.40
C HIS A 52 13.60 13.29 -2.64
N LEU A 53 13.60 12.00 -2.97
CA LEU A 53 14.18 11.49 -4.20
C LEU A 53 13.22 11.58 -5.38
N CYS A 54 11.91 11.81 -5.21
CA CYS A 54 11.01 11.84 -6.37
C CYS A 54 11.27 13.05 -7.29
N ALA A 55 11.30 12.83 -8.60
CA ALA A 55 11.39 13.88 -9.61
C ALA A 55 10.48 13.61 -10.83
N PRO A 56 10.06 14.65 -11.58
CA PRO A 56 9.17 14.50 -12.74
C PRO A 56 9.72 13.58 -13.84
N GLU A 57 11.02 13.39 -13.93
CA GLU A 57 11.65 12.66 -15.03
C GLU A 57 11.58 11.14 -14.83
N TYR A 58 11.42 10.68 -13.58
CA TYR A 58 11.50 9.25 -13.27
C TYR A 58 10.53 8.73 -12.20
N CYS A 59 10.03 9.61 -11.32
CA CYS A 59 9.20 9.18 -10.20
C CYS A 59 8.11 10.18 -9.85
N HIS A 60 6.91 9.93 -10.39
CA HIS A 60 5.70 10.71 -10.11
C HIS A 60 4.96 10.29 -8.82
N ARG A 61 5.64 9.61 -7.89
CA ARG A 61 5.01 9.03 -6.70
C ARG A 61 4.68 10.02 -5.59
N TYR A 62 5.06 11.29 -5.76
CA TYR A 62 4.61 12.41 -4.92
C TYR A 62 3.11 12.73 -5.10
N ARG A 63 2.47 12.22 -6.16
CA ARG A 63 1.03 12.46 -6.41
C ARG A 63 0.17 11.79 -5.32
N PRO A 64 -0.91 12.44 -4.84
CA PRO A 64 -1.76 11.89 -3.79
C PRO A 64 -2.36 10.51 -4.10
N SER A 65 -2.59 10.17 -5.37
CA SER A 65 -3.10 8.85 -5.79
C SER A 65 -2.03 7.76 -5.80
N ALA A 66 -0.74 8.10 -5.95
CA ALA A 66 0.34 7.14 -6.15
C ALA A 66 0.57 6.24 -4.94
N ARG A 67 0.66 4.93 -5.17
CA ARG A 67 0.84 3.89 -4.15
C ARG A 67 2.06 3.05 -4.51
N SER A 68 2.77 2.55 -3.53
CA SER A 68 3.90 1.63 -3.76
C SER A 68 3.93 0.53 -2.70
N PRO A 69 4.29 -0.69 -3.09
CA PRO A 69 4.49 -1.79 -2.16
C PRO A 69 5.85 -1.66 -1.45
N GLN A 70 5.89 -2.03 -0.18
CA GLN A 70 7.14 -2.23 0.57
C GLN A 70 6.97 -3.39 1.55
N ALA A 71 7.95 -4.29 1.60
CA ALA A 71 7.98 -5.39 2.57
C ALA A 71 8.12 -4.85 4.00
N GLU A 72 7.42 -5.47 4.95
CA GLU A 72 7.37 -5.00 6.34
C GLU A 72 8.73 -5.00 7.06
N ASP A 73 9.66 -5.86 6.63
CA ASP A 73 11.00 -6.00 7.19
C ASP A 73 12.05 -5.08 6.53
N SER A 74 11.68 -4.42 5.44
CA SER A 74 12.61 -3.62 4.66
C SER A 74 12.59 -2.15 5.09
N SER A 75 13.78 -1.62 5.42
CA SER A 75 13.97 -0.22 5.80
C SER A 75 14.82 0.52 4.77
N THR A 76 14.52 1.82 4.58
CA THR A 76 15.32 2.72 3.74
C THR A 76 15.37 4.11 4.38
N SER A 77 16.35 4.92 3.98
CA SER A 77 16.54 6.29 4.48
C SER A 77 15.45 7.29 4.06
N HIS A 78 14.57 6.91 3.12
CA HIS A 78 13.60 7.81 2.50
C HIS A 78 12.15 7.34 2.71
N ILE A 79 11.93 6.37 3.59
CA ILE A 79 10.61 5.84 3.96
C ILE A 79 10.40 6.06 5.47
N GLY A 80 9.25 6.63 5.83
CA GLY A 80 8.84 6.84 7.22
C GLY A 80 7.32 6.68 7.38
N PHE A 81 6.80 6.95 8.59
CA PHE A 81 5.38 6.82 8.89
C PHE A 81 4.87 7.97 9.78
N ARG A 82 3.54 8.13 9.80
CA ARG A 82 2.83 9.03 10.71
C ARG A 82 1.73 8.27 11.43
N CYS A 83 1.52 8.61 12.71
CA CYS A 83 0.45 8.04 13.52
C CYS A 83 -0.87 8.76 13.30
N VAL A 84 -1.97 8.05 13.51
CA VAL A 84 -3.34 8.58 13.50
C VAL A 84 -4.10 7.91 14.64
N ARG A 85 -5.02 8.63 15.27
CA ARG A 85 -5.89 8.12 16.35
C ARG A 85 -7.35 8.37 15.98
N SER A 86 -8.23 7.40 16.27
CA SER A 86 -9.67 7.64 16.19
C SER A 86 -10.08 8.66 17.24
N ILE A 87 -10.82 9.67 16.82
CA ILE A 87 -11.60 10.50 17.75
C ILE A 87 -12.81 9.73 18.23
#